data_AF-A0A356TLQ8-F1
#
_entry.id   AF-A0A356TLQ8-F1
#
_cell.length_a   1.000
_cell.length_b   1.000
_cell.length_c   1.000
_cell.angle_alpha   90.00
_cell.angle_beta   90.00
_cell.angle_gamma   90.00
#
_symmetry.space_group_name_H-M   'P 1'
#
loop_
_entity.id
_entity.type
_entity.pdbx_description
1 polymer ?
#
loop_
_entity_poly.entity_id
_entity_poly.type
_entity_poly.pdbx_seq_one_letter_code
_entity_poly.pdbx_strand_id
1 'polypeptide(L)'
;MPTGDFVVGRSSSCHLALDDALVSRRHAVFHVGSSDVKVEDLGSRNGVQVNGETISGLKTLSHLDRVVIGAQELLLVQVQGEEPRDRGSRPTLAGMTLDLPVLNPQATPDEQTVNRTESVLDRIADKALALGRFEEAERMLGKKLTAMLDEARAGKAPSDQRLFAATSYALKLAEGTKKSAWLDWVFQIHDASNRLLDADAIGRLHDLVRRIRYPGGKHFKSYMTNLRGRADSLTPSQRFLLQRLEGIERVVGA
;
A
#
# COMPACT_ATOMS: atom_id res chain seq x y z
N MET A 1 -3.20 6.14 12.52
CA MET A 1 -3.13 7.06 11.36
C MET A 1 -1.95 7.99 11.58
N PRO A 2 -1.20 8.41 10.55
CA PRO A 2 -0.17 9.44 10.68
C PRO A 2 -0.81 10.78 11.07
N THR A 3 -0.09 11.61 11.82
CA THR A 3 -0.48 12.99 12.12
C THR A 3 -0.54 13.84 10.84
N GLY A 4 -1.50 14.76 10.78
CA GLY A 4 -1.81 15.56 9.59
C GLY A 4 -3.06 15.09 8.85
N ASP A 5 -3.17 15.47 7.59
CA ASP A 5 -4.37 15.22 6.78
C ASP A 5 -4.37 13.80 6.19
N PHE A 6 -5.34 13.01 6.60
CA PHE A 6 -5.56 11.65 6.12
C PHE A 6 -6.82 11.59 5.26
N VAL A 7 -6.63 11.68 3.95
CA VAL A 7 -7.71 11.69 2.96
C VAL A 7 -8.25 10.28 2.70
N VAL A 8 -9.58 10.14 2.71
CA VAL A 8 -10.32 8.92 2.37
C VAL A 8 -11.20 9.18 1.15
N GLY A 9 -11.25 8.23 0.22
CA GLY A 9 -12.07 8.36 -0.97
C GLY A 9 -11.93 7.18 -1.91
N ARG A 10 -12.65 7.24 -3.03
CA ARG A 10 -12.62 6.20 -4.07
C ARG A 10 -11.38 6.31 -4.94
N SER A 11 -10.77 7.49 -5.02
CA SER A 11 -9.52 7.63 -5.76
C SER A 11 -8.41 6.96 -4.98
N SER A 12 -7.61 6.19 -5.70
CA SER A 12 -6.33 5.65 -5.27
C SER A 12 -5.28 6.68 -4.86
N SER A 13 -5.51 7.96 -5.14
CA SER A 13 -4.70 9.06 -4.62
C SER A 13 -4.98 9.38 -3.14
N CYS A 14 -6.01 8.78 -2.56
CA CYS A 14 -6.33 8.91 -1.14
C CYS A 14 -5.45 7.99 -0.29
N HIS A 15 -5.25 8.36 0.97
CA HIS A 15 -4.51 7.53 1.92
C HIS A 15 -5.26 6.23 2.24
N LEU A 16 -6.59 6.29 2.28
CA LEU A 16 -7.46 5.13 2.29
C LEU A 16 -8.36 5.17 1.05
N ALA A 17 -8.08 4.26 0.12
CA ALA A 17 -8.88 4.08 -1.08
C ALA A 17 -9.99 3.06 -0.80
N LEU A 18 -11.24 3.48 -0.94
CA LEU A 18 -12.43 2.62 -0.80
C LEU A 18 -12.99 2.33 -2.20
N ASP A 19 -12.90 1.08 -2.66
CA ASP A 19 -13.46 0.66 -3.95
C ASP A 19 -14.98 0.49 -3.85
N ASP A 20 -15.68 1.62 -3.79
CA ASP A 20 -17.11 1.70 -3.62
C ASP A 20 -17.68 2.83 -4.49
N ALA A 21 -18.69 2.51 -5.30
CA ALA A 21 -19.37 3.45 -6.19
C ALA A 21 -20.07 4.60 -5.45
N LEU A 22 -20.45 4.40 -4.18
CA LEU A 22 -21.05 5.41 -3.31
C LEU A 22 -20.01 6.36 -2.71
N VAL A 23 -18.73 6.07 -2.86
CA VAL A 23 -17.64 6.90 -2.35
C VAL A 23 -17.16 7.86 -3.45
N SER A 24 -16.89 9.10 -3.07
CA SER A 24 -16.44 10.16 -3.98
C SER A 24 -14.93 10.07 -4.15
N ARG A 25 -14.39 10.59 -5.27
CA ARG A 25 -12.95 10.49 -5.57
C ARG A 25 -12.06 10.92 -4.40
N ARG A 26 -12.37 12.09 -3.82
CA ARG A 26 -11.92 12.51 -2.49
C ARG A 26 -13.20 12.73 -1.71
N HIS A 27 -13.48 11.91 -0.70
CA HIS A 27 -14.78 11.90 -0.02
C HIS A 27 -14.70 12.62 1.31
N ALA A 28 -13.73 12.24 2.15
CA ALA A 28 -13.52 12.84 3.46
C ALA A 28 -12.04 13.08 3.72
N VAL A 29 -11.73 14.00 4.61
CA VAL A 29 -10.39 14.15 5.20
C VAL A 29 -10.50 14.00 6.70
N PHE A 30 -9.58 13.24 7.28
CA PHE A 30 -9.41 13.17 8.72
C PHE A 30 -8.21 14.03 9.10
N HIS A 31 -8.41 15.03 9.93
CA HIS A 31 -7.34 15.84 10.50
C HIS A 31 -6.88 15.17 11.80
N VAL A 32 -5.72 14.53 11.75
CA VAL A 32 -5.15 13.80 12.89
C VAL A 32 -4.19 14.72 13.63
N GLY A 33 -4.66 15.27 14.76
CA GLY A 33 -3.86 16.03 15.71
C GLY A 33 -3.05 15.13 16.65
N SER A 34 -2.33 15.75 17.58
CA SER A 34 -1.59 15.03 18.64
C SER A 34 -2.50 14.35 19.66
N SER A 35 -3.70 14.88 19.86
CA SER A 35 -4.65 14.45 20.90
C SER A 35 -6.08 14.26 20.41
N ASP A 36 -6.42 14.78 19.24
CA ASP A 36 -7.76 14.80 18.68
C ASP A 36 -7.75 14.40 17.21
N VAL A 37 -8.84 13.77 16.77
CA VAL A 37 -9.09 13.46 15.36
C VAL A 37 -10.38 14.14 14.96
N LYS A 38 -10.37 14.85 13.84
CA LYS A 38 -11.56 15.47 13.25
C LYS A 38 -11.80 14.91 11.86
N VAL A 39 -13.05 14.81 11.45
CA VAL A 39 -13.43 14.43 10.09
C VAL A 39 -14.18 15.58 9.42
N GLU A 40 -13.87 15.80 8.14
CA GLU A 40 -14.54 16.77 7.28
C GLU A 40 -14.98 16.08 5.98
N ASP A 41 -16.22 16.32 5.58
CA ASP A 41 -16.74 15.92 4.27
C ASP A 41 -16.29 16.92 3.18
N LEU A 42 -15.66 16.44 2.11
CA LEU A 42 -15.11 17.26 1.03
C LEU A 42 -16.15 17.56 -0.07
N GLY A 43 -17.41 17.75 0.32
CA GLY A 43 -18.53 17.91 -0.59
C GLY A 43 -18.88 16.63 -1.34
N SER A 44 -18.83 15.48 -0.65
CA SER A 44 -19.14 14.20 -1.25
C SER A 44 -20.62 14.08 -1.65
N ARG A 45 -20.90 13.20 -2.61
CA ARG A 45 -22.27 13.01 -3.13
C ARG A 45 -23.25 12.43 -2.11
N ASN A 46 -22.77 11.58 -1.21
CA ASN A 46 -23.60 10.83 -0.26
C ASN A 46 -23.41 11.26 1.20
N GLY A 47 -22.50 12.21 1.45
CA GLY A 47 -22.16 12.69 2.78
C GLY A 47 -21.37 11.69 3.61
N VAL A 48 -20.86 12.18 4.74
CA VAL A 48 -20.22 11.39 5.79
C VAL A 48 -21.19 11.28 6.96
N GLN A 49 -21.34 10.09 7.55
CA GLN A 49 -22.12 9.90 8.77
C GLN A 49 -21.22 9.51 9.93
N VAL A 50 -21.47 10.07 11.11
CA VAL A 50 -20.79 9.72 12.36
C VAL A 50 -21.86 9.27 13.35
N ASN A 51 -21.76 8.04 13.86
CA ASN A 51 -22.72 7.44 14.78
C ASN A 51 -24.19 7.50 14.30
N GLY A 52 -24.40 7.40 12.99
CA GLY A 52 -25.73 7.45 12.35
C GLY A 52 -26.24 8.85 12.02
N GLU A 53 -25.49 9.91 12.34
CA GLU A 53 -25.83 11.29 11.99
C GLU A 53 -24.96 11.81 10.85
N THR A 54 -25.58 12.34 9.79
CA THR A 54 -24.84 13.03 8.72
C THR A 54 -24.23 14.32 9.25
N ILE A 55 -22.92 14.47 9.10
CA ILE A 55 -22.21 15.66 9.57
C ILE A 55 -22.31 16.79 8.54
N SER A 56 -22.26 18.04 9.02
CA SER A 56 -22.10 19.22 8.19
C SER A 56 -20.84 19.97 8.64
N GLY A 57 -19.85 20.02 7.76
CA GLY A 57 -18.53 20.60 8.06
C GLY A 57 -17.66 19.70 8.96
N LEU A 58 -16.78 20.33 9.74
CA LEU A 58 -15.78 19.67 10.56
C LEU A 58 -16.38 19.10 11.86
N LYS A 59 -16.24 17.79 12.09
CA LYS A 59 -16.71 17.09 13.30
C LYS A 59 -15.55 16.43 14.05
N THR A 60 -15.44 16.68 15.35
CA THR A 60 -14.48 15.96 16.21
C THR A 60 -14.97 14.55 16.52
N LEU A 61 -14.07 13.57 16.42
CA LEU A 61 -14.32 12.16 16.68
C LEU A 61 -13.72 11.73 18.02
N SER A 62 -14.39 10.80 18.69
CA SER A 62 -13.99 10.16 19.93
C SER A 62 -13.65 8.69 19.72
N HIS A 63 -12.95 8.09 20.69
CA HIS A 63 -12.68 6.67 20.67
C HIS A 63 -14.00 5.86 20.55
N LEU A 64 -13.99 4.88 19.65
CA LEU A 64 -15.08 4.00 19.26
C LEU A 64 -16.20 4.65 18.42
N ASP A 65 -16.01 5.88 17.95
CA ASP A 65 -16.93 6.46 16.99
C ASP A 65 -16.95 5.67 15.68
N ARG A 66 -18.16 5.49 15.16
CA ARG A 66 -18.43 4.82 13.89
C ARG A 66 -18.60 5.86 12.81
N VAL A 67 -17.77 5.79 11.77
CA VAL A 67 -17.83 6.68 10.62
C VAL A 67 -18.24 5.88 9.39
N VAL A 68 -19.35 6.24 8.77
CA VAL A 68 -19.84 5.60 7.55
C VAL A 68 -19.51 6.47 6.34
N ILE A 69 -18.86 5.87 5.36
CA ILE A 69 -18.47 6.48 4.07
C ILE A 69 -18.87 5.50 2.97
N GLY A 70 -19.88 5.86 2.17
CA GLY A 70 -20.48 4.92 1.21
C GLY A 70 -21.14 3.74 1.92
N ALA A 71 -20.79 2.52 1.54
CA ALA A 71 -21.22 1.27 2.18
C ALA A 71 -20.25 0.78 3.28
N GLN A 72 -19.15 1.50 3.53
CA GLN A 72 -18.12 1.09 4.48
C GLN A 72 -18.34 1.75 5.85
N GLU A 73 -18.30 0.95 6.90
CA GLU A 73 -18.28 1.42 8.30
C GLU A 73 -16.86 1.33 8.85
N LEU A 74 -16.33 2.45 9.34
CA LEU A 74 -15.01 2.60 9.93
C LEU A 74 -15.14 2.84 11.43
N LEU A 75 -14.36 2.13 12.25
CA LEU A 75 -14.34 2.31 13.70
C LEU A 75 -13.06 3.04 14.14
N LEU A 76 -13.21 4.15 14.88
CA LEU A 76 -12.05 4.88 15.41
C LEU A 76 -11.51 4.21 16.69
N VAL A 77 -10.34 3.59 16.61
CA VAL A 77 -9.66 3.00 17.78
C VAL A 77 -8.47 3.88 18.19
N GLN A 78 -8.56 4.50 19.36
CA GLN A 78 -7.42 5.21 19.96
C GLN A 78 -6.57 4.18 20.70
N VAL A 79 -5.41 3.87 20.14
CA VAL A 79 -4.43 3.02 20.82
C VAL A 79 -3.70 3.93 21.81
N GLN A 80 -3.87 3.69 23.12
CA GLN A 80 -3.02 4.32 24.11
C GLN A 80 -1.61 3.79 23.90
N GLY A 81 -0.78 4.56 23.20
CA GLY A 81 0.66 4.36 23.26
C GLY A 81 1.10 4.73 24.67
N GLU A 82 1.64 3.77 25.41
CA GLU A 82 2.71 4.13 26.33
C GLU A 82 3.71 4.95 25.51
N GLU A 83 3.78 6.26 25.78
CA GLU A 83 4.91 7.09 25.41
C GLU A 83 6.18 6.26 25.66
N PRO A 84 7.16 6.24 24.74
CA PRO A 84 8.44 5.62 25.01
C PRO A 84 9.05 6.36 26.20
N ARG A 85 8.82 5.84 27.41
CA ARG A 85 9.43 6.35 28.62
C ARG A 85 10.91 6.34 28.37
N ASP A 86 11.46 7.54 28.29
CA ASP A 86 12.88 7.82 28.27
C ASP A 86 13.56 6.84 29.25
N ARG A 87 14.39 5.95 28.72
CA ARG A 87 15.26 5.09 29.54
C ARG A 87 16.40 5.96 30.05
N GLY A 88 16.05 6.95 30.85
CA GLY A 88 16.94 7.79 31.64
C GLY A 88 16.45 7.75 33.08
N SER A 89 17.28 7.20 33.96
CA SER A 89 17.11 7.19 35.42
C SER A 89 16.14 6.16 36.00
N ARG A 90 16.70 4.98 36.33
CA ARG A 90 16.24 4.22 37.49
C ARG A 90 16.31 5.12 38.74
N PRO A 91 15.28 5.06 39.59
CA PRO A 91 15.53 4.63 40.94
C PRO A 91 14.72 3.35 41.21
N THR A 92 15.42 2.33 41.68
CA THR A 92 14.80 1.14 42.26
C THR A 92 14.14 1.50 43.58
N LEU A 93 12.87 1.16 43.76
CA LEU A 93 12.32 0.90 45.09
C LEU A 93 11.36 -0.29 45.05
N ALA A 94 11.88 -1.37 45.61
CA ALA A 94 11.24 -2.49 46.30
C ALA A 94 9.74 -2.75 46.10
N GLY A 95 9.46 -3.96 45.59
CA GLY A 95 8.56 -4.88 46.27
C GLY A 95 7.07 -4.73 45.98
N MET A 96 6.60 -5.38 44.92
CA MET A 96 5.35 -6.16 44.96
C MET A 96 5.26 -7.08 43.74
N THR A 97 5.29 -8.37 44.00
CA THR A 97 4.97 -9.44 43.05
C THR A 97 3.47 -9.45 42.79
N LEU A 98 3.08 -9.34 41.52
CA LEU A 98 1.74 -9.72 41.07
C LEU A 98 1.87 -10.86 40.07
N ASP A 99 1.47 -12.04 40.52
CA ASP A 99 1.28 -13.24 39.72
C ASP A 99 0.26 -12.97 38.61
N LEU A 100 0.71 -13.03 37.36
CA LEU A 100 -0.16 -13.15 36.19
C LEU A 100 0.22 -14.43 35.42
N PRO A 101 -0.78 -15.19 34.94
CA PRO A 101 -0.59 -16.52 34.39
C PRO A 101 0.29 -16.49 33.14
N VAL A 102 1.35 -17.29 33.14
CA VAL A 102 2.22 -17.54 32.00
C VAL A 102 1.42 -18.26 30.91
N LEU A 103 1.00 -17.53 29.88
CA LEU A 103 0.57 -18.12 28.61
C LEU A 103 1.82 -18.49 27.80
N ASN A 104 2.16 -19.78 27.92
CA ASN A 104 2.98 -20.64 27.08
C ASN A 104 3.73 -20.00 25.87
N PRO A 105 5.09 -19.96 25.88
CA PRO A 105 5.89 -19.54 24.75
C PRO A 105 6.17 -20.73 23.81
N GLN A 106 5.23 -21.03 22.92
CA GLN A 106 5.49 -21.81 21.71
C GLN A 106 4.79 -21.17 20.51
N ALA A 107 5.28 -20.01 20.09
CA ALA A 107 5.17 -19.54 18.72
C ALA A 107 6.59 -19.47 18.17
N THR A 108 6.80 -20.14 17.04
CA THR A 108 8.07 -20.29 16.35
C THR A 108 8.75 -18.93 16.08
N PRO A 109 10.08 -18.85 16.20
CA PRO A 109 10.83 -17.66 15.79
C PRO A 109 10.86 -17.63 14.26
N ASP A 110 10.09 -16.74 13.62
CA ASP A 110 10.40 -16.15 12.30
C ASP A 110 9.18 -15.35 11.81
N GLU A 111 9.13 -14.05 12.09
CA GLU A 111 8.37 -13.05 11.29
C GLU A 111 8.53 -11.63 11.85
N GLN A 112 8.72 -11.48 13.17
CA GLN A 112 8.72 -10.16 13.81
C GLN A 112 10.05 -9.41 13.73
N THR A 113 11.17 -10.12 13.58
CA THR A 113 12.51 -9.48 13.54
C THR A 113 12.80 -8.83 12.18
N VAL A 114 12.15 -9.29 11.10
CA VAL A 114 12.35 -8.78 9.73
C VAL A 114 11.66 -7.42 9.54
N ASN A 115 10.51 -7.20 10.17
CA ASN A 115 9.70 -5.98 10.01
C ASN A 115 10.37 -4.70 10.53
N ARG A 116 11.27 -4.79 11.52
CA ARG A 116 11.85 -3.58 12.17
C ARG A 116 12.98 -2.95 11.36
N THR A 117 13.79 -3.77 10.68
CA THR A 117 14.84 -3.33 9.76
C THR A 117 14.30 -3.00 8.37
N GLU A 118 13.24 -3.68 7.91
CA GLU A 118 12.56 -3.37 6.65
C GLU A 118 11.95 -1.95 6.64
N SER A 119 11.37 -1.51 7.76
CA SER A 119 10.77 -0.18 7.92
C SER A 119 11.74 1.00 7.70
N VAL A 120 13.00 0.87 8.13
CA VAL A 120 13.96 1.98 8.03
C VAL A 120 14.42 2.19 6.59
N LEU A 121 14.71 1.10 5.88
CA LEU A 121 15.10 1.15 4.46
C LEU A 121 13.95 1.67 3.59
N ASP A 122 12.72 1.26 3.86
CA ASP A 122 11.54 1.71 3.14
C ASP A 122 11.31 3.22 3.33
N ARG A 123 11.44 3.73 4.55
CA ARG A 123 11.34 5.18 4.83
C ARG A 123 12.44 6.00 4.17
N ILE A 124 13.67 5.49 4.15
CA ILE A 124 14.79 6.19 3.50
C ILE A 124 14.60 6.18 1.98
N ALA A 125 14.16 5.05 1.42
CA ALA A 125 13.88 4.95 0.01
C ALA A 125 12.73 5.87 -0.42
N ASP A 126 11.64 5.94 0.35
CA ASP A 126 10.54 6.88 0.13
C ASP A 126 11.04 8.33 0.16
N LYS A 127 11.91 8.67 1.11
CA LYS A 127 12.51 10.01 1.19
C LYS A 127 13.43 10.31 0.01
N ALA A 128 14.25 9.35 -0.42
CA ALA A 128 15.11 9.49 -1.58
C ALA A 128 14.31 9.68 -2.88
N LEU A 129 13.21 8.92 -3.05
CA LEU A 129 12.29 9.07 -4.16
C LEU A 129 11.57 10.42 -4.14
N ALA A 130 11.14 10.90 -2.97
CA ALA A 130 10.52 12.22 -2.81
C ALA A 130 11.49 13.37 -3.13
N LEU A 131 12.78 13.18 -2.86
CA LEU A 131 13.85 14.15 -3.19
C LEU A 131 14.39 14.00 -4.62
N GLY A 132 13.82 13.11 -5.45
CA GLY A 132 14.26 12.87 -6.82
C GLY A 132 15.62 12.17 -6.96
N ARG A 133 16.15 11.58 -5.87
CA ARG A 133 17.44 10.86 -5.85
C ARG A 133 17.26 9.41 -6.30
N PHE A 134 16.79 9.23 -7.53
CA PHE A 134 16.35 7.94 -8.04
C PHE A 134 17.45 6.89 -8.13
N GLU A 135 18.69 7.27 -8.45
CA GLU A 135 19.83 6.34 -8.53
C GLU A 135 20.25 5.80 -7.15
N GLU A 136 20.18 6.64 -6.12
CA GLU A 136 20.45 6.21 -4.76
C GLU A 136 19.34 5.29 -4.24
N ALA A 137 18.08 5.65 -4.50
CA ALA A 137 16.94 4.80 -4.23
C ALA A 137 17.05 3.44 -4.96
N GLU A 138 17.48 3.44 -6.22
CA GLU A 138 17.73 2.22 -7.00
C GLU A 138 18.80 1.35 -6.36
N ARG A 139 19.91 1.94 -5.92
CA ARG A 139 21.00 1.21 -5.25
C ARG A 139 20.55 0.60 -3.91
N MET A 140 19.70 1.30 -3.17
CA MET A 140 19.18 0.85 -1.87
C MET A 140 18.11 -0.23 -2.01
N LEU A 141 17.17 -0.04 -2.93
CA LEU A 141 16.04 -0.94 -3.11
C LEU A 141 16.36 -2.11 -4.05
N GLY A 142 17.30 -1.95 -4.97
CA GLY A 142 17.52 -2.93 -6.04
C GLY A 142 17.87 -4.31 -5.51
N LYS A 143 18.78 -4.40 -4.53
CA LYS A 143 19.12 -5.68 -3.89
C LYS A 143 17.91 -6.35 -3.23
N LYS A 144 17.04 -5.57 -2.58
CA LYS A 144 15.82 -6.05 -1.91
C LYS A 144 14.79 -6.55 -2.93
N LEU A 145 14.56 -5.79 -4.00
CA LEU A 145 13.63 -6.16 -5.07
C LEU A 145 14.10 -7.41 -5.82
N THR A 146 15.41 -7.54 -6.07
CA THR A 146 15.98 -8.76 -6.65
C THR A 146 15.79 -9.97 -5.74
N ALA A 147 16.13 -9.86 -4.45
CA ALA A 147 15.94 -10.94 -3.49
C ALA A 147 14.46 -11.38 -3.39
N MET A 148 13.53 -10.43 -3.37
CA MET A 148 12.10 -10.71 -3.35
C MET A 148 11.63 -11.46 -4.61
N LEU A 149 12.18 -11.13 -5.78
CA LEU A 149 11.85 -11.85 -7.02
C LEU A 149 12.40 -13.28 -7.00
N ASP A 150 13.60 -13.49 -6.47
CA ASP A 150 14.19 -14.81 -6.35
C ASP A 150 13.40 -15.69 -5.36
N GLU A 151 12.96 -15.11 -4.23
CA GLU A 151 12.08 -15.79 -3.27
C GLU A 151 10.73 -16.18 -3.89
N ALA A 152 10.11 -15.27 -4.66
CA ALA A 152 8.86 -15.54 -5.35
C ALA A 152 9.01 -16.67 -6.38
N ARG A 153 10.12 -16.68 -7.14
CA ARG A 153 10.45 -17.76 -8.10
C ARG A 153 10.72 -19.10 -7.42
N ALA A 154 11.25 -19.08 -6.20
CA ALA A 154 11.43 -20.26 -5.37
C ALA A 154 10.11 -20.78 -4.77
N GLY A 155 8.96 -20.16 -5.10
CA GLY A 155 7.63 -20.56 -4.64
C GLY A 155 7.20 -19.92 -3.32
N LYS A 156 8.04 -19.06 -2.71
CA LYS A 156 7.67 -18.26 -1.53
C LYS A 156 7.10 -16.93 -2.00
N ALA A 157 5.83 -16.95 -2.40
CA ALA A 157 5.16 -15.73 -2.84
C ALA A 157 5.09 -14.69 -1.70
N PRO A 158 5.46 -13.43 -1.95
CA PRO A 158 5.36 -12.37 -0.96
C PRO A 158 3.89 -12.09 -0.60
N SER A 159 3.67 -11.55 0.61
CA SER A 159 2.35 -11.08 1.02
C SER A 159 1.87 -9.94 0.13
N ASP A 160 0.54 -9.76 0.04
CA ASP A 160 -0.07 -8.73 -0.83
C ASP A 160 0.46 -7.32 -0.54
N GLN A 161 0.65 -6.98 0.74
CA GLN A 161 1.18 -5.69 1.16
C GLN A 161 2.63 -5.49 0.71
N ARG A 162 3.47 -6.53 0.82
CA ARG A 162 4.88 -6.47 0.39
C ARG A 162 4.98 -6.37 -1.14
N LEU A 163 4.16 -7.12 -1.86
CA LEU A 163 4.10 -7.06 -3.32
C LEU A 163 3.65 -5.67 -3.81
N PHE A 164 2.59 -5.11 -3.23
CA PHE A 164 2.08 -3.79 -3.59
C PHE A 164 3.12 -2.69 -3.38
N ALA A 165 3.81 -2.70 -2.23
CA ALA A 165 4.88 -1.75 -1.95
C ALA A 165 6.04 -1.89 -2.94
N ALA A 166 6.48 -3.12 -3.20
CA ALA A 166 7.56 -3.41 -4.14
C ALA A 166 7.25 -2.99 -5.58
N THR A 167 6.03 -3.25 -6.06
CA THR A 167 5.55 -2.80 -7.36
C THR A 167 5.51 -1.28 -7.45
N SER A 168 5.02 -0.61 -6.40
CA SER A 168 5.03 0.86 -6.32
C SER A 168 6.44 1.44 -6.40
N TYR A 169 7.41 0.83 -5.70
CA TYR A 169 8.81 1.25 -5.78
C TYR A 169 9.40 1.04 -7.16
N ALA A 170 9.20 -0.13 -7.77
CA ALA A 170 9.73 -0.43 -9.10
C ALA A 170 9.17 0.52 -10.16
N LEU A 171 7.88 0.86 -10.12
CA LEU A 171 7.30 1.85 -11.05
C LEU A 171 7.87 3.25 -10.85
N LYS A 172 8.06 3.69 -9.60
CA LYS A 172 8.72 4.98 -9.30
C LYS A 172 10.18 5.01 -9.76
N LEU A 173 10.91 3.90 -9.58
CA LEU A 173 12.29 3.76 -10.08
C LEU A 173 12.33 3.78 -11.60
N ALA A 174 11.38 3.12 -12.28
CA ALA A 174 11.27 3.16 -13.74
C ALA A 174 11.02 4.59 -14.25
N GLU A 175 10.18 5.37 -13.55
CA GLU A 175 9.89 6.77 -13.89
C GLU A 175 11.13 7.65 -13.81
N GLY A 176 11.86 7.57 -12.69
CA GLY A 176 13.00 8.44 -12.42
C GLY A 176 14.27 8.05 -13.17
N THR A 177 14.59 6.75 -13.20
CA THR A 177 15.80 6.23 -13.87
C THR A 177 15.63 6.05 -15.38
N LYS A 178 14.38 6.04 -15.87
CA LYS A 178 14.00 5.74 -17.26
C LYS A 178 14.47 4.37 -17.76
N LYS A 179 14.82 3.45 -16.85
CA LYS A 179 15.25 2.09 -17.19
C LYS A 179 14.03 1.17 -17.36
N SER A 180 13.95 0.51 -18.52
CA SER A 180 12.89 -0.48 -18.81
C SER A 180 12.98 -1.73 -17.92
N ALA A 181 14.16 -2.03 -17.38
CA ALA A 181 14.40 -3.20 -16.52
C ALA A 181 13.47 -3.25 -15.30
N TRP A 182 13.06 -2.09 -14.76
CA TRP A 182 12.12 -2.03 -13.65
C TRP A 182 10.68 -2.38 -14.07
N LEU A 183 10.29 -2.08 -15.31
CA LEU A 183 9.01 -2.56 -15.85
C LEU A 183 9.04 -4.07 -16.07
N ASP A 184 10.15 -4.58 -16.60
CA ASP A 184 10.36 -6.04 -16.73
C ASP A 184 10.29 -6.72 -15.36
N TRP A 185 10.86 -6.13 -14.32
CA TRP A 185 10.81 -6.65 -12.96
C TRP A 185 9.38 -6.72 -12.43
N VAL A 186 8.56 -5.68 -12.66
CA VAL A 186 7.14 -5.66 -12.25
C VAL A 186 6.37 -6.81 -12.88
N PHE A 187 6.53 -7.05 -14.18
CA PHE A 187 5.86 -8.20 -14.81
C PHE A 187 6.38 -9.53 -14.27
N GLN A 188 7.69 -9.66 -14.01
CA GLN A 188 8.28 -10.89 -13.49
C GLN A 188 7.78 -11.25 -12.09
N ILE A 189 7.68 -10.29 -11.17
CA ILE A 189 7.24 -10.58 -9.79
C ILE A 189 5.76 -10.95 -9.76
N HIS A 190 4.93 -10.29 -10.58
CA HIS A 190 3.50 -10.59 -10.68
C HIS A 190 3.24 -11.92 -11.38
N ASP A 191 4.05 -12.27 -12.40
CA ASP A 191 4.00 -13.58 -13.05
C ASP A 191 4.41 -14.70 -12.08
N ALA A 192 5.54 -14.54 -11.38
CA ALA A 192 6.03 -15.52 -10.40
C ALA A 192 5.08 -15.68 -9.20
N SER A 193 4.45 -14.59 -8.76
CA SER A 193 3.47 -14.61 -7.66
C SER A 193 2.06 -15.00 -8.12
N ASN A 194 1.85 -15.18 -9.44
CA ASN A 194 0.57 -15.48 -10.05
C ASN A 194 -0.55 -14.48 -9.66
N ARG A 195 -0.19 -13.20 -9.50
CA ARG A 195 -1.07 -12.10 -9.08
C ARG A 195 -1.28 -11.08 -10.19
N LEU A 196 -2.50 -10.53 -10.24
CA LEU A 196 -2.85 -9.45 -11.16
C LEU A 196 -2.23 -8.13 -10.74
N LEU A 197 -1.85 -7.31 -11.72
CA LEU A 197 -1.57 -5.89 -11.49
C LEU A 197 -2.86 -5.17 -11.13
N ASP A 198 -2.77 -4.29 -10.15
CA ASP A 198 -3.86 -3.41 -9.74
C ASP A 198 -4.09 -2.30 -10.78
N ALA A 199 -5.27 -1.67 -10.71
CA ALA A 199 -5.67 -0.64 -11.67
C ALA A 199 -4.70 0.55 -11.73
N ASP A 200 -4.09 0.92 -10.59
CA ASP A 200 -3.17 2.05 -10.51
C ASP A 200 -1.81 1.73 -11.09
N ALA A 201 -1.27 0.54 -10.79
CA ALA A 201 -0.06 0.06 -11.45
C ALA A 201 -0.24 0.00 -12.96
N ILE A 202 -1.39 -0.48 -13.46
CA ILE A 202 -1.71 -0.50 -14.90
C ILE A 202 -1.78 0.92 -15.47
N GLY A 203 -2.41 1.86 -14.76
CA GLY A 203 -2.47 3.26 -15.16
C GLY A 203 -1.08 3.88 -15.31
N ARG A 204 -0.22 3.71 -14.29
CA ARG A 204 1.18 4.18 -14.33
C ARG A 204 1.98 3.50 -15.43
N LEU A 205 1.80 2.19 -15.63
CA LEU A 205 2.44 1.45 -16.71
C LEU A 205 2.09 2.02 -18.08
N HIS A 206 0.83 2.35 -18.33
CA HIS A 206 0.39 2.91 -19.60
C HIS A 206 1.11 4.24 -19.94
N ASP A 207 1.29 5.11 -18.95
CA ASP A 207 2.02 6.37 -19.12
C ASP A 207 3.53 6.15 -19.27
N LEU A 208 4.10 5.26 -18.45
CA LEU A 208 5.54 4.98 -18.43
C LEU A 208 6.00 4.28 -19.70
N VAL A 209 5.26 3.30 -20.18
CA VAL A 209 5.57 2.55 -21.40
C VAL A 209 5.82 3.47 -22.59
N ARG A 210 5.00 4.51 -22.76
CA ARG A 210 5.18 5.53 -23.81
C ARG A 210 6.36 6.43 -23.53
N ARG A 211 6.51 6.87 -22.28
CA ARG A 211 7.55 7.82 -21.86
C ARG A 211 8.97 7.24 -21.97
N ILE A 212 9.15 5.97 -21.63
CA ILE A 212 10.46 5.28 -21.67
C ILE A 212 10.67 4.43 -22.93
N ARG A 213 9.71 4.44 -23.87
CA ARG A 213 9.68 3.59 -25.08
C ARG A 213 9.97 2.13 -24.76
N TYR A 214 9.14 1.55 -23.89
CA TYR A 214 9.29 0.17 -23.47
C TYR A 214 9.14 -0.78 -24.67
N PRO A 215 10.14 -1.64 -24.98
CA PRO A 215 10.17 -2.43 -26.21
C PRO A 215 9.27 -3.68 -26.19
N GLY A 216 8.54 -3.94 -25.11
CA GLY A 216 7.69 -5.13 -25.02
C GLY A 216 8.47 -6.41 -24.85
N GLY A 217 9.20 -6.49 -23.74
CA GLY A 217 10.06 -7.62 -23.42
C GLY A 217 9.32 -8.96 -23.32
N LYS A 218 10.11 -10.04 -23.36
CA LYS A 218 9.66 -11.44 -23.19
C LYS A 218 8.79 -11.61 -21.92
N HIS A 219 9.11 -10.88 -20.85
CA HIS A 219 8.40 -10.97 -19.57
C HIS A 219 6.97 -10.46 -19.64
N PHE A 220 6.72 -9.35 -20.34
CA PHE A 220 5.37 -8.84 -20.56
C PHE A 220 4.50 -9.84 -21.35
N LYS A 221 5.06 -10.42 -22.42
CA LYS A 221 4.35 -11.43 -23.24
C LYS A 221 4.05 -12.70 -22.46
N SER A 222 4.99 -13.17 -21.63
CA SER A 222 4.80 -14.33 -20.74
C SER A 222 3.64 -14.09 -19.78
N TYR A 223 3.66 -12.94 -19.10
CA TYR A 223 2.61 -12.55 -18.16
C TYR A 223 1.23 -12.48 -18.82
N MET A 224 1.12 -11.84 -19.99
CA MET A 224 -0.13 -11.77 -20.76
C MET A 224 -0.64 -13.14 -21.18
N THR A 225 0.25 -14.05 -21.59
CA THR A 225 -0.11 -15.42 -21.96
C THR A 225 -0.69 -16.18 -20.77
N ASN A 226 -0.05 -16.08 -19.60
CA ASN A 226 -0.50 -16.70 -18.37
C ASN A 226 -1.86 -16.15 -17.90
N LEU A 227 -2.07 -14.84 -18.02
CA LEU A 227 -3.36 -14.23 -17.68
C LEU A 227 -4.49 -14.65 -18.63
N ARG A 228 -4.23 -14.69 -19.94
CA ARG A 228 -5.22 -15.15 -20.94
C ARG A 228 -5.62 -16.60 -20.71
N GLY A 229 -4.67 -17.47 -20.36
CA GLY A 229 -4.95 -18.87 -20.04
C GLY A 229 -5.87 -19.06 -18.82
N ARG A 230 -6.03 -18.03 -17.98
CA ARG A 230 -6.89 -18.06 -16.79
C ARG A 230 -8.12 -17.14 -16.91
N ALA A 231 -8.34 -16.52 -18.08
CA ALA A 231 -9.36 -15.49 -18.27
C ALA A 231 -10.78 -15.94 -17.88
N ASP A 232 -11.12 -17.21 -18.10
CA ASP A 232 -12.43 -17.78 -17.78
C ASP A 232 -12.70 -17.85 -16.27
N SER A 233 -11.65 -17.94 -15.46
CA SER A 233 -11.73 -17.97 -13.98
C SER A 233 -11.75 -16.57 -13.35
N LEU A 234 -11.58 -15.52 -14.15
CA LEU A 234 -11.48 -14.15 -13.66
C LEU A 234 -12.85 -13.52 -13.37
N THR A 235 -12.92 -12.79 -12.27
CA THR A 235 -14.09 -11.96 -11.93
C THR A 235 -14.28 -10.86 -12.98
N PRO A 236 -15.48 -10.25 -13.07
CA PRO A 236 -15.73 -9.14 -13.99
C PRO A 236 -14.75 -7.96 -13.81
N SER A 237 -14.37 -7.63 -12.57
CA SER A 237 -13.40 -6.57 -12.28
C SER A 237 -11.98 -6.95 -12.75
N GLN A 238 -11.57 -8.20 -12.57
CA GLN A 238 -10.28 -8.69 -13.05
C GLN A 238 -10.19 -8.75 -14.58
N ARG A 239 -11.29 -9.09 -15.27
CA ARG A 239 -11.38 -9.02 -16.73
C ARG A 239 -11.23 -7.59 -17.26
N PHE A 240 -11.76 -6.60 -16.55
CA PHE A 240 -11.55 -5.20 -16.89
C PHE A 240 -10.06 -4.81 -16.79
N LEU A 241 -9.34 -5.28 -15.76
CA LEU A 241 -7.89 -5.06 -15.63
C LEU A 241 -7.11 -5.72 -16.77
N LEU A 242 -7.47 -6.96 -17.13
CA LEU A 242 -6.90 -7.64 -18.29
C LEU A 242 -7.10 -6.85 -19.58
N GLN A 243 -8.31 -6.33 -19.83
CA GLN A 243 -8.59 -5.51 -21.01
C GLN A 243 -7.73 -4.23 -21.05
N ARG A 244 -7.43 -3.62 -19.89
CA ARG A 244 -6.53 -2.46 -19.83
C ARG A 244 -5.07 -2.83 -20.11
N LEU A 245 -4.62 -3.99 -19.63
CA LEU A 245 -3.29 -4.52 -19.96
C LEU A 245 -3.14 -4.85 -21.45
N GLU A 246 -4.17 -5.39 -22.09
CA GLU A 246 -4.21 -5.58 -23.55
C GLU A 246 -4.12 -4.25 -24.31
N GLY A 247 -4.68 -3.18 -23.76
CA GLY A 247 -4.49 -1.83 -24.29
C GLY A 247 -3.02 -1.40 -24.30
N ILE A 248 -2.24 -1.76 -23.27
CA ILE A 248 -0.80 -1.51 -23.21
C ILE A 248 -0.06 -2.34 -24.24
N GLU A 249 -0.42 -3.62 -24.45
CA GLU A 249 0.19 -4.48 -25.47
C GLU A 249 0.12 -3.86 -26.87
N ARG A 250 -1.02 -3.27 -27.22
CA ARG A 250 -1.18 -2.58 -28.51
C ARG A 250 -0.30 -1.35 -28.66
N VAL A 251 -0.04 -0.63 -27.57
CA VAL A 251 0.83 0.56 -27.55
C VAL A 251 2.30 0.18 -27.63
N VAL A 252 2.65 -1.00 -27.10
CA VAL A 252 4.01 -1.54 -27.08
C VAL A 252 4.38 -2.25 -28.39
N GLY A 253 3.40 -2.88 -29.03
CA GLY A 253 3.58 -3.61 -30.30
C GLY A 253 3.41 -2.77 -31.56
N ALA A 254 3.01 -1.50 -31.44
CA ALA A 254 2.87 -0.54 -32.55
C ALA A 254 4.11 0.36 -32.66
#